data_AF-A0A9X3NGQ5-F1
#
_entry.id   AF-A0A9X3NGQ5-F1
#
_cell.length_a   1.000
_cell.length_b   1.000
_cell.length_c   1.000
_cell.angle_alpha   90.00
_cell.angle_beta   90.00
_cell.angle_gamma   90.00
#
_symmetry.space_group_name_H-M   'P 1'
#
loop_
_entity.id
_entity.type
_entity.pdbx_description
1 polymer ?
#
loop_
_entity_poly.entity_id
_entity_poly.type
_entity_poly.pdbx_seq_one_letter_code
_entity_poly.pdbx_strand_id
1 'polypeptide(L)'
;MPRLRHLPVLVALALSATSCGASEPQHIQAALTAWDLAWETNDYAAACALMTKARQRQDMGSRAHPRDATCTEALTAVYEPLEDDPYFDSTSPAEDPYATSPIRTTGIRVTGDAAVVAYSDGYRERMAKVDGHWLLDAQR
;
A
#
# COMPACT_ATOMS: atom_id res chain seq x y z
N MET A 1 0.71 50.60 -29.41
CA MET A 1 0.80 49.12 -29.34
C MET A 1 0.64 48.69 -27.88
N PRO A 2 -0.55 48.23 -27.44
CA PRO A 2 -0.74 47.78 -26.07
C PRO A 2 -0.27 46.33 -25.90
N ARG A 3 0.67 46.10 -24.97
CA ARG A 3 1.17 44.77 -24.61
C ARG A 3 0.16 44.08 -23.69
N LEU A 4 -0.51 43.04 -24.20
CA LEU A 4 -1.30 42.13 -23.38
C LEU A 4 -0.37 41.36 -22.43
N ARG A 5 -0.61 41.52 -21.13
CA ARG A 5 0.00 40.74 -20.05
C ARG A 5 -0.72 39.39 -19.99
N HIS A 6 -0.02 38.30 -20.28
CA HIS A 6 -0.53 36.95 -20.08
C HIS A 6 -0.56 36.64 -18.57
N LEU A 7 -1.77 36.61 -18.00
CA LEU A 7 -2.05 35.98 -16.72
C LEU A 7 -1.89 34.46 -16.88
N PRO A 8 -1.07 33.78 -16.07
CA PRO A 8 -1.11 32.32 -16.00
C PRO A 8 -2.44 31.91 -15.38
N VAL A 9 -3.28 31.25 -16.18
CA VAL A 9 -4.50 30.58 -15.73
C VAL A 9 -4.08 29.47 -14.76
N LEU A 10 -4.31 29.72 -13.47
CA LEU A 10 -4.31 28.71 -12.41
C LEU A 10 -5.38 27.67 -12.75
N VAL A 11 -4.97 26.53 -13.29
CA VAL A 11 -5.81 25.33 -13.34
C VAL A 11 -5.80 24.74 -11.94
N ALA A 12 -6.68 25.25 -11.08
CA ALA A 12 -7.03 24.58 -9.84
C ALA A 12 -7.83 23.33 -10.21
N LEU A 13 -7.17 22.16 -10.17
CA LEU A 13 -7.85 20.87 -10.19
C LEU A 13 -8.68 20.76 -8.90
N ALA A 14 -9.95 21.13 -9.00
CA ALA A 14 -10.94 20.90 -7.98
C ALA A 14 -11.29 19.41 -7.93
N LEU A 15 -10.50 18.60 -7.21
CA LEU A 15 -10.95 17.31 -6.69
C LEU A 15 -11.88 17.59 -5.51
N SER A 16 -13.10 18.01 -5.81
CA SER A 16 -14.14 18.24 -4.81
C SER A 16 -15.31 17.28 -5.03
N ALA A 17 -15.43 16.35 -4.08
CA ALA A 17 -16.70 15.79 -3.61
C ALA A 17 -17.52 14.90 -4.55
N THR A 18 -17.07 13.65 -4.72
CA THR A 18 -17.97 12.50 -4.89
C THR A 18 -17.62 11.41 -3.87
N SER A 19 -17.86 11.67 -2.58
CA SER A 19 -17.90 10.61 -1.55
C SER A 19 -19.24 10.60 -0.80
N CYS A 20 -20.33 10.98 -1.48
CA CYS A 20 -21.67 10.87 -0.93
C CYS A 20 -22.07 9.39 -0.78
N GLY A 21 -21.81 8.80 0.38
CA GLY A 21 -22.51 7.60 0.86
C GLY A 21 -21.73 6.29 0.90
N ALA A 22 -20.43 6.27 0.59
CA ALA A 22 -19.66 5.06 0.77
C ALA A 22 -19.42 4.78 2.27
N SER A 23 -19.64 3.53 2.68
CA SER A 23 -19.47 3.10 4.08
C SER A 23 -17.99 2.97 4.43
N GLU A 24 -17.64 3.03 5.73
CA GLU A 24 -16.25 2.84 6.18
C GLU A 24 -15.62 1.54 5.63
N PRO A 25 -16.31 0.37 5.64
CA PRO A 25 -15.80 -0.84 5.01
C PRO A 25 -15.50 -0.70 3.51
N GLN A 26 -16.28 0.10 2.76
CA GLN A 26 -16.04 0.33 1.34
C GLN A 26 -14.78 1.17 1.10
N HIS A 27 -14.55 2.20 1.91
CA HIS A 27 -13.32 2.98 1.84
C HIS A 27 -12.09 2.15 2.23
N ILE A 28 -12.21 1.30 3.25
CA ILE A 28 -11.17 0.35 3.63
C ILE A 28 -10.87 -0.61 2.48
N GLN A 29 -11.88 -1.22 1.88
CA GLN A 29 -11.69 -2.15 0.76
C GLN A 29 -11.04 -1.45 -0.44
N ALA A 30 -11.40 -0.20 -0.73
CA ALA A 30 -10.77 0.59 -1.78
C ALA A 30 -9.28 0.85 -1.51
N ALA A 31 -8.90 1.15 -0.26
CA ALA A 31 -7.50 1.33 0.13
C ALA A 31 -6.70 0.01 -0.01
N LEU A 32 -7.28 -1.13 0.36
CA LEU A 32 -6.66 -2.45 0.16
C LEU A 32 -6.48 -2.78 -1.32
N THR A 33 -7.50 -2.55 -2.14
CA THR A 33 -7.39 -2.77 -3.60
C THR A 33 -6.35 -1.85 -4.24
N ALA A 34 -6.24 -0.60 -3.80
CA ALA A 34 -5.20 0.31 -4.27
C ALA A 34 -3.79 -0.17 -3.85
N TRP A 35 -3.67 -0.76 -2.67
CA TRP A 35 -2.43 -1.35 -2.19
C TRP A 35 -2.04 -2.56 -3.03
N ASP A 36 -2.96 -3.49 -3.27
CA ASP A 36 -2.72 -4.68 -4.11
C ASP A 36 -2.30 -4.26 -5.53
N LEU A 37 -2.99 -3.29 -6.12
CA LEU A 37 -2.65 -2.78 -7.46
C LEU A 37 -1.26 -2.12 -7.50
N ALA A 38 -0.88 -1.39 -6.44
CA ALA A 38 0.45 -0.78 -6.36
C ALA A 38 1.54 -1.86 -6.35
N TRP A 39 1.31 -3.00 -5.67
CA TRP A 39 2.20 -4.15 -5.72
C TRP A 39 2.23 -4.84 -7.08
N GLU A 40 1.07 -5.13 -7.67
CA GLU A 40 0.97 -5.76 -8.99
C GLU A 40 1.67 -4.96 -10.09
N THR A 41 1.73 -3.64 -9.94
CA THR A 41 2.33 -2.71 -10.92
C THR A 41 3.74 -2.25 -10.55
N ASN A 42 4.33 -2.77 -9.47
CA ASN A 42 5.62 -2.33 -8.91
C ASN A 42 5.69 -0.82 -8.61
N ASP A 43 4.56 -0.18 -8.32
CA ASP A 43 4.48 1.22 -7.88
C ASP A 43 4.68 1.30 -6.35
N TYR A 44 5.92 1.05 -5.91
CA TYR A 44 6.27 1.04 -4.50
C TYR A 44 6.14 2.42 -3.83
N ALA A 45 6.17 3.50 -4.61
CA ALA A 45 5.89 4.83 -4.10
C ALA A 45 4.41 4.98 -3.72
N ALA A 46 3.49 4.52 -4.58
CA ALA A 46 2.06 4.46 -4.28
C ALA A 46 1.78 3.51 -3.10
N ALA A 47 2.44 2.35 -3.05
CA ALA A 47 2.31 1.43 -1.91
C ALA A 47 2.69 2.12 -0.59
N CYS A 48 3.87 2.76 -0.53
CA CYS A 48 4.30 3.50 0.66
C CYS A 48 3.34 4.65 1.02
N ALA A 49 2.71 5.31 0.05
CA ALA A 49 1.73 6.37 0.30
C ALA A 49 0.44 5.86 0.96
N LEU A 50 0.13 4.57 0.83
CA LEU A 50 -1.02 3.91 1.46
C LEU A 50 -0.73 3.41 2.89
N MET A 51 0.46 3.70 3.43
CA MET A 51 0.87 3.35 4.79
C MET A 51 0.88 4.57 5.72
N THR A 52 0.62 4.33 7.02
CA THR A 52 0.98 5.31 8.05
C THR A 52 2.50 5.42 8.17
N LYS A 53 2.99 6.57 8.66
CA LYS A 53 4.42 6.72 9.01
C LYS A 53 4.90 5.67 10.02
N ALA A 54 4.00 5.16 10.87
CA ALA A 54 4.33 4.11 11.82
C ALA A 54 4.59 2.78 11.10
N ARG A 55 3.72 2.41 10.15
CA ARG A 55 3.90 1.21 9.31
C ARG A 55 5.16 1.31 8.46
N GLN A 56 5.41 2.43 7.79
CA GLN A 56 6.64 2.65 7.02
C GLN A 56 7.90 2.40 7.85
N ARG A 57 7.94 2.91 9.09
CA ARG A 57 9.07 2.68 10.01
C ARG A 57 9.19 1.22 10.45
N GLN A 58 8.08 0.53 10.66
CA GLN A 58 8.10 -0.89 11.00
C GLN A 58 8.69 -1.72 9.86
N ASP A 59 8.28 -1.46 8.62
CA ASP A 59 8.71 -2.22 7.46
C ASP A 59 10.19 -1.96 7.16
N MET A 60 10.65 -0.70 7.23
CA MET A 60 12.08 -0.35 7.17
C MET A 60 12.90 -0.92 8.35
N GLY A 61 12.30 -1.00 9.55
CA GLY A 61 12.96 -1.49 10.76
C GLY A 61 13.04 -3.02 10.85
N SER A 62 12.44 -3.74 9.90
CA SER A 62 12.52 -5.20 9.86
C SER A 62 13.95 -5.65 9.54
N ARG A 63 14.35 -6.82 10.06
CA ARG A 63 15.70 -7.38 9.82
C ARG A 63 16.01 -7.66 8.33
N ALA A 64 14.99 -7.66 7.49
CA ALA A 64 15.14 -7.78 6.04
C ALA A 64 15.73 -6.51 5.41
N HIS A 65 15.53 -5.34 6.03
CA HIS A 65 15.80 -4.03 5.43
C HIS A 65 16.65 -3.08 6.30
N PRO A 66 17.70 -3.55 7.00
CA PRO A 66 18.39 -2.75 8.02
C PRO A 66 19.18 -1.56 7.47
N ARG A 67 19.29 -1.42 6.13
CA ARG A 67 20.08 -0.39 5.45
C ARG A 67 19.25 0.56 4.58
N ASP A 68 17.96 0.29 4.43
CA ASP A 68 17.12 1.07 3.53
C ASP A 68 16.79 2.42 4.18
N ALA A 69 17.03 3.51 3.46
CA ALA A 69 16.84 4.86 3.97
C ALA A 69 15.38 5.33 3.82
N THR A 70 14.63 4.68 2.94
CA THR A 70 13.24 5.00 2.62
C THR A 70 12.36 3.76 2.53
N CYS A 71 11.06 3.94 2.71
CA CYS A 71 10.07 2.87 2.53
C CYS A 71 10.13 2.28 1.11
N THR A 72 10.29 3.12 0.08
CA THR A 72 10.34 2.67 -1.32
C THR A 72 11.54 1.77 -1.60
N GLU A 73 12.72 2.12 -1.08
CA GLU A 73 13.92 1.27 -1.16
C GLU A 73 13.69 -0.08 -0.47
N ALA A 74 13.11 -0.05 0.73
CA ALA A 74 12.79 -1.28 1.47
C ALA A 74 11.84 -2.20 0.70
N LEU A 75 10.79 -1.65 0.07
CA LEU A 75 9.86 -2.46 -0.72
C LEU A 75 10.48 -2.98 -2.03
N THR A 76 11.37 -2.21 -2.66
CA THR A 76 12.05 -2.60 -3.90
C THR A 76 12.99 -3.80 -3.66
N ALA A 77 13.71 -3.78 -2.53
CA ALA A 77 14.64 -4.84 -2.15
C ALA A 77 14.00 -6.22 -1.90
N VAL A 78 12.67 -6.30 -1.70
CA VAL A 78 11.95 -7.57 -1.54
C VAL A 78 11.86 -8.36 -2.86
N TYR A 79 11.92 -7.68 -4.01
CA TYR A 79 11.59 -8.27 -5.31
C TYR A 79 12.70 -8.22 -6.36
N GLU A 80 13.84 -7.60 -6.08
CA GLU A 80 15.03 -7.95 -6.84
C GLU A 80 15.32 -9.43 -6.57
N PRO A 81 15.32 -10.30 -7.60
CA PRO A 81 15.73 -11.68 -7.40
C PRO A 81 17.08 -11.64 -6.69
N LEU A 82 17.26 -12.50 -5.68
CA LEU A 82 18.57 -12.78 -5.14
C LEU A 82 19.37 -13.48 -6.24
N GLU A 83 19.80 -12.74 -7.27
CA GLU A 83 20.54 -13.28 -8.42
C GLU A 83 21.88 -13.90 -7.98
N ASP A 84 22.31 -13.59 -6.75
CA ASP A 84 23.48 -14.14 -6.06
C ASP A 84 23.15 -15.21 -5.00
N ASP A 85 21.93 -15.77 -4.93
CA ASP A 85 21.68 -16.94 -4.06
C ASP A 85 22.18 -18.23 -4.75
N PRO A 86 23.29 -18.84 -4.28
CA PRO A 86 23.84 -20.06 -4.88
C PRO A 86 22.92 -21.29 -4.71
N TYR A 87 21.79 -21.16 -4.02
CA TYR A 87 20.79 -22.20 -3.84
C TYR A 87 19.54 -22.02 -4.73
N PHE A 88 19.49 -21.00 -5.59
CA PHE A 88 18.39 -20.86 -6.56
C PHE A 88 18.51 -21.91 -7.69
N ASP A 89 17.80 -23.04 -7.53
CA ASP A 89 17.70 -24.07 -8.56
C ASP A 89 16.63 -23.71 -9.60
N SER A 90 17.08 -23.21 -10.75
CA SER A 90 16.22 -22.83 -11.88
C SER A 90 15.61 -24.03 -12.63
N THR A 91 15.88 -25.28 -12.23
CA THR A 91 15.40 -26.50 -12.91
C THR A 91 14.24 -27.19 -12.21
N SER A 92 13.92 -26.79 -10.98
CA SER A 92 12.67 -27.20 -10.36
C SER A 92 11.52 -26.56 -11.14
N PRO A 93 10.48 -27.30 -11.59
CA PRO A 93 9.27 -26.63 -12.06
C PRO A 93 8.87 -25.69 -10.94
N ALA A 94 8.73 -24.41 -11.27
CA ALA A 94 8.16 -23.45 -10.35
C ALA A 94 6.73 -23.92 -10.09
N GLU A 95 6.54 -24.82 -9.11
CA GLU A 95 5.34 -24.78 -8.30
C GLU A 95 5.34 -23.34 -7.80
N ASP A 96 4.49 -22.51 -8.39
CA ASP A 96 4.28 -21.16 -7.92
C ASP A 96 3.99 -21.30 -6.42
N PRO A 97 4.96 -20.97 -5.53
CA PRO A 97 4.75 -21.16 -4.10
C PRO A 97 3.66 -20.18 -3.60
N TYR A 98 3.23 -19.25 -4.46
CA TYR A 98 2.13 -18.32 -4.29
C TYR A 98 0.83 -18.77 -4.96
N ALA A 99 0.76 -20.00 -5.53
CA ALA A 99 -0.49 -20.71 -5.79
C ALA A 99 -1.21 -21.13 -4.49
N THR A 100 -1.04 -20.35 -3.43
CA THR A 100 -1.90 -20.31 -2.27
C THR A 100 -3.31 -19.90 -2.70
N SER A 101 -4.33 -20.54 -2.11
CA SER A 101 -5.72 -20.08 -2.22
C SER A 101 -5.75 -18.55 -2.04
N PRO A 102 -6.48 -17.78 -2.88
CA PRO A 102 -6.43 -16.33 -2.82
C PRO A 102 -6.76 -15.89 -1.41
N ILE A 103 -5.87 -15.12 -0.79
CA ILE A 103 -6.07 -14.56 0.55
C ILE A 103 -7.24 -13.57 0.43
N ARG A 104 -8.38 -13.88 1.06
CA ARG A 104 -9.60 -13.07 0.97
C ARG A 104 -9.87 -12.35 2.27
N THR A 105 -10.35 -11.12 2.18
CA THR A 105 -10.96 -10.43 3.32
C THR A 105 -12.18 -11.21 3.81
N THR A 106 -12.15 -11.64 5.07
CA THR A 106 -13.26 -12.36 5.73
C THR A 106 -14.07 -11.48 6.66
N GLY A 107 -13.52 -10.33 7.08
CA GLY A 107 -14.26 -9.36 7.87
C GLY A 107 -13.51 -8.05 8.08
N ILE A 108 -14.26 -6.97 8.26
CA ILE A 108 -13.74 -5.64 8.59
C ILE A 108 -14.44 -5.16 9.85
N ARG A 109 -13.68 -4.81 10.88
CA ARG A 109 -14.20 -4.22 12.12
C ARG A 109 -13.65 -2.81 12.28
N VAL A 110 -14.54 -1.83 12.31
CA VAL A 110 -14.21 -0.41 12.49
C VAL A 110 -14.51 0.03 13.93
N THR A 111 -13.63 0.83 14.52
CA THR A 111 -13.77 1.41 15.85
C THR A 111 -13.18 2.81 15.86
N GLY A 112 -14.04 3.82 15.63
CA GLY A 112 -13.59 5.21 15.42
C GLY A 112 -12.65 5.30 14.23
N ASP A 113 -11.46 5.88 14.44
CA ASP A 113 -10.43 6.06 13.42
C ASP A 113 -9.47 4.85 13.30
N ALA A 114 -9.86 3.69 13.83
CA ALA A 114 -9.10 2.45 13.70
C ALA A 114 -9.95 1.35 13.06
N ALA A 115 -9.31 0.45 12.32
CA ALA A 115 -9.94 -0.74 11.81
C ALA A 115 -9.02 -1.96 11.86
N VAL A 116 -9.63 -3.14 11.88
CA VAL A 116 -8.94 -4.42 11.72
C VAL A 116 -9.62 -5.20 10.61
N VAL A 117 -8.83 -5.57 9.62
CA VAL A 117 -9.22 -6.42 8.49
C VAL A 117 -8.74 -7.84 8.79
N ALA A 118 -9.64 -8.81 8.76
CA ALA A 118 -9.30 -10.22 8.92
C ALA A 118 -9.26 -10.89 7.54
N TYR A 119 -8.29 -11.76 7.34
CA TYR A 119 -8.11 -12.53 6.12
C TYR A 119 -8.34 -14.02 6.35
N SER A 120 -8.52 -14.77 5.27
CA SER A 120 -8.83 -16.21 5.31
C SER A 120 -7.71 -17.10 5.83
N ASP A 121 -6.47 -16.63 5.78
CA ASP A 121 -5.27 -17.28 6.31
C ASP A 121 -5.04 -17.00 7.81
N GLY A 122 -5.92 -16.21 8.44
CA GLY A 122 -5.79 -15.79 9.82
C GLY A 122 -4.95 -14.52 10.02
N TYR A 123 -4.35 -13.96 8.97
CA TYR A 123 -3.68 -12.66 9.03
C TYR A 123 -4.67 -11.55 9.39
N ARG A 124 -4.16 -10.53 10.07
CA ARG A 124 -4.93 -9.34 10.46
C ARG A 124 -4.19 -8.09 10.07
N GLU A 125 -4.76 -7.31 9.16
CA GLU A 125 -4.24 -6.00 8.81
C GLU A 125 -4.86 -4.94 9.71
N ARG A 126 -4.00 -4.12 10.32
CA ARG A 126 -4.44 -2.96 11.11
C ARG A 126 -4.50 -1.76 10.17
N MET A 127 -5.54 -0.95 10.31
CA MET A 127 -5.68 0.27 9.53
C MET A 127 -6.02 1.44 10.44
N ALA A 128 -5.61 2.63 10.04
CA ALA A 128 -5.91 3.88 10.72
C ALA A 128 -6.47 4.89 9.73
N LYS A 129 -7.44 5.68 10.17
CA LYS A 129 -7.92 6.83 9.42
C LYS A 129 -7.05 8.04 9.76
N VAL A 130 -6.37 8.57 8.74
CA VAL A 130 -5.51 9.76 8.83
C VAL A 130 -6.04 10.78 7.84
N ASP A 131 -6.42 11.96 8.34
CA ASP A 131 -6.98 13.05 7.53
C ASP A 131 -8.14 12.62 6.62
N GLY A 132 -8.97 11.67 7.08
CA GLY A 132 -10.11 11.14 6.33
C GLY A 132 -9.80 9.95 5.42
N HIS A 133 -8.53 9.56 5.29
CA HIS A 133 -8.08 8.44 4.45
C HIS A 133 -7.71 7.22 5.29
N TRP A 134 -8.15 6.03 4.88
CA TRP A 134 -7.73 4.78 5.52
C TRP A 134 -6.37 4.35 4.98
N LEU A 135 -5.41 4.14 5.89
CA LEU A 135 -4.05 3.72 5.59
C LEU A 135 -3.71 2.44 6.36
N LEU A 136 -2.81 1.62 5.81
CA LEU A 136 -2.23 0.46 6.50
C LEU A 136 -1.41 0.96 7.70
N ASP A 137 -1.69 0.43 8.89
CA ASP A 137 -1.07 0.84 10.14
C ASP A 137 -0.04 -0.19 10.63
N ALA A 138 0.79 0.23 11.59
CA ALA A 138 1.75 -0.65 12.23
C ALA A 138 1.04 -1.79 12.99
N GLN A 139 1.66 -2.97 12.92
CA GLN A 139 1.32 -4.12 13.75
C GLN A 139 1.91 -3.93 15.15
N ARG A 140 1.24 -4.46 16.18
CA ARG A 140 1.69 -4.35 17.58
C ARG A 140 2.43 -5.60 18.03
#